data_AF-A0A7Z9FAD1-F1
#
_entry.id   AF-A0A7Z9FAD1-F1
#
_cell.length_a   1.000
_cell.length_b   1.000
_cell.length_c   1.000
_cell.angle_alpha   90.00
_cell.angle_beta   90.00
_cell.angle_gamma   90.00
#
_symmetry.space_group_name_H-M   'P 1'
#
loop_
_entity.id
_entity.type
_entity.pdbx_description
1 polymer ?
#
loop_
_entity_poly.entity_id
_entity_poly.type
_entity_poly.pdbx_seq_one_letter_code
_entity_poly.pdbx_strand_id
1 'polypeptide(L)'
;MRLRDGLGAATVSAASIGVGASVGREGPAVHLAATIASWLSKRFTLSRSMTLTFLGCGVESGVTASFNAPIAGEFFALEVVVGHYGLGAFAPVVVSGVIGTIIARVHLGDFPAFVVPGAELASYTELPIFILLGVVCAETSILCMTGCMGLAKLVSRGPIPKMLLPACGGVAVGAIAVFYPQVHRRRL
;
A
#
# COMPACT_ATOMS: atom_id res chain seq x y z
N MET A 1 -1.73 -5.10 17.41
CA MET A 1 -0.29 -4.80 17.38
C MET A 1 0.12 -3.96 18.58
N ARG A 2 1.38 -4.08 19.05
CA ARG A 2 1.94 -3.10 19.98
C ARG A 2 2.39 -1.89 19.16
N LEU A 3 2.11 -0.69 19.64
CA LEU A 3 2.44 0.56 18.93
C LEU A 3 3.93 0.65 18.58
N ARG A 4 4.79 0.13 19.46
CA ARG A 4 6.25 0.08 19.28
C ARG A 4 6.65 -0.72 18.03
N ASP A 5 5.98 -1.83 17.76
CA ASP A 5 6.33 -2.71 16.63
C ASP A 5 5.95 -2.06 15.30
N GLY A 6 4.80 -1.38 15.23
CA GLY A 6 4.40 -0.66 14.01
C GLY A 6 5.23 0.58 13.74
N LEU A 7 5.61 1.34 14.78
CA LEU A 7 6.56 2.44 14.65
C LEU A 7 7.94 1.96 14.19
N GLY A 8 8.44 0.87 14.77
CA GLY A 8 9.70 0.25 14.34
C GLY A 8 9.67 -0.22 12.89
N ALA A 9 8.55 -0.83 12.45
CA ALA A 9 8.38 -1.23 11.06
C ALA A 9 8.36 -0.02 10.10
N ALA A 10 7.71 1.08 10.51
CA ALA A 10 7.65 2.30 9.72
C ALA A 10 9.03 2.96 9.57
N THR A 11 9.82 3.05 10.65
CA THR A 11 11.17 3.64 10.59
C THR A 11 12.12 2.81 9.75
N VAL A 12 12.10 1.48 9.89
CA VAL A 12 12.91 0.57 9.07
C VAL A 12 12.51 0.66 7.60
N SER A 13 11.21 0.77 7.31
CA SER A 13 10.72 0.93 5.94
C SER A 13 11.12 2.27 5.34
N ALA A 14 11.02 3.36 6.10
CA ALA A 14 11.47 4.69 5.65
C ALA A 14 12.97 4.70 5.36
N ALA A 15 13.79 4.08 6.22
CA ALA A 15 15.22 3.91 5.97
C ALA A 15 15.49 3.07 4.70
N SER A 16 14.76 1.97 4.51
CA SER A 16 14.89 1.08 3.34
C SER A 16 14.54 1.79 2.03
N ILE A 17 13.45 2.58 2.03
CA ILE A 17 13.07 3.41 0.89
C ILE A 17 14.12 4.50 0.64
N GLY A 18 14.63 5.13 1.70
CA GLY A 18 15.65 6.17 1.62
C GLY A 18 16.97 5.69 1.02
N VAL A 19 17.38 4.44 1.27
CA VAL A 19 18.55 3.82 0.62
C VAL A 19 18.24 3.25 -0.77
N GLY A 20 17.00 3.43 -1.25
CA GLY A 20 16.57 3.06 -2.59
C GLY A 20 16.34 1.56 -2.81
N ALA A 21 15.87 0.87 -1.77
CA ALA A 21 15.31 -0.47 -1.94
C ALA A 21 14.10 -0.41 -2.89
N SER A 22 13.90 -1.48 -3.68
CA SER A 22 12.78 -1.60 -4.62
C SER A 22 11.46 -1.90 -3.90
N VAL A 23 11.01 -0.96 -3.06
CA VAL A 23 9.78 -1.04 -2.27
C VAL A 23 9.01 0.28 -2.35
N GLY A 24 7.68 0.19 -2.32
CA GLY A 24 6.81 1.36 -2.24
C GLY A 24 6.63 1.84 -0.80
N ARG A 25 6.33 3.14 -0.64
CA ARG A 25 5.95 3.75 0.65
C ARG A 25 4.55 3.38 1.14
N GLU A 26 3.76 2.80 0.24
CA GLU A 26 2.33 2.56 0.38
C GLU A 26 1.99 1.54 1.48
N GLY A 27 2.61 0.35 1.44
CA GLY A 27 2.41 -0.69 2.45
C GLY A 27 2.79 -0.24 3.86
N PRO A 28 3.99 0.34 4.07
CA PRO A 28 4.40 0.88 5.37
C PRO A 28 3.48 1.99 5.90
N ALA A 29 3.03 2.91 5.04
CA ALA A 29 2.13 4.00 5.43
C ALA A 29 0.78 3.45 5.93
N VAL A 30 0.18 2.52 5.18
CA VAL A 30 -1.07 1.85 5.57
C VAL A 30 -0.91 1.07 6.88
N HIS A 31 0.19 0.34 7.04
CA HIS A 31 0.45 -0.42 8.25
C HIS A 31 0.66 0.48 9.49
N LEU A 32 1.34 1.62 9.32
CA LEU A 32 1.50 2.61 10.38
C LEU A 32 0.15 3.21 10.78
N ALA A 33 -0.65 3.63 9.80
CA ALA A 33 -1.98 4.20 10.05
C ALA A 33 -2.91 3.19 10.74
N ALA A 34 -2.90 1.93 10.29
CA ALA A 34 -3.63 0.83 10.93
C ALA A 34 -3.16 0.58 12.38
N THR A 35 -1.85 0.68 12.63
CA THR A 35 -1.29 0.52 13.99
C THR A 35 -1.75 1.64 14.91
N ILE A 36 -1.71 2.89 14.46
CA ILE A 36 -2.14 4.07 15.22
C ILE A 36 -3.64 3.98 15.50
N ALA A 37 -4.46 3.69 14.49
CA ALA A 37 -5.89 3.50 14.65
C ALA A 37 -6.21 2.37 15.63
N SER A 38 -5.57 1.20 15.50
CA SER A 38 -5.75 0.07 16.42
C SER A 38 -5.36 0.41 17.86
N TRP A 39 -4.31 1.20 18.05
CA TRP A 39 -3.90 1.66 19.38
C TRP A 39 -4.93 2.63 19.98
N LEU A 40 -5.42 3.59 19.21
CA LEU A 40 -6.46 4.53 19.63
C LEU A 40 -7.79 3.82 19.95
N SER A 41 -8.23 2.87 19.12
CA SER A 41 -9.48 2.12 19.36
C SER A 41 -9.44 1.35 20.69
N LYS A 42 -8.28 0.78 21.03
CA LYS A 42 -8.08 0.13 22.34
C LYS A 42 -8.08 1.13 23.48
N ARG A 43 -7.48 2.31 23.28
CA ARG A 43 -7.43 3.36 24.29
C ARG A 43 -8.83 3.91 24.62
N PHE A 44 -9.70 4.01 23.62
CA PHE A 44 -11.09 4.44 23.77
C PHE A 44 -12.08 3.30 24.07
N THR A 45 -11.60 2.07 24.27
CA THR A 45 -12.45 0.89 24.59
C THR A 45 -13.63 0.73 23.63
N LEU A 46 -13.40 0.92 22.34
CA LEU A 46 -14.45 0.90 21.32
C LEU A 46 -15.03 -0.53 21.13
N SER A 47 -16.30 -0.58 20.72
CA SER A 47 -16.92 -1.83 20.26
C SER A 47 -16.21 -2.37 19.01
N ARG A 48 -16.45 -3.65 18.66
CA ARG A 48 -15.84 -4.26 17.47
C ARG A 48 -16.20 -3.52 16.18
N SER A 49 -17.48 -3.17 16.02
CA SER A 49 -17.95 -2.41 14.85
C SER A 49 -17.25 -1.06 14.74
N MET A 50 -17.18 -0.32 15.86
CA MET A 50 -16.52 0.98 15.87
C MET A 50 -15.01 0.89 15.69
N THR A 51 -14.38 -0.18 16.17
CA THR A 51 -12.95 -0.44 15.92
C THR A 51 -12.68 -0.63 14.44
N LEU A 52 -13.54 -1.35 13.71
CA LEU A 52 -13.39 -1.53 12.26
C LEU A 52 -13.58 -0.21 11.51
N THR A 53 -14.57 0.60 11.88
CA THR A 53 -14.74 1.94 11.31
C THR A 53 -13.52 2.82 11.58
N PHE A 54 -13.01 2.83 12.81
CA PHE A 54 -11.83 3.64 13.19
C PHE A 54 -10.57 3.18 12.47
N LEU A 55 -10.41 1.87 12.30
CA LEU A 55 -9.33 1.27 11.51
C LEU A 55 -9.47 1.66 10.03
N GLY A 56 -10.69 1.61 9.48
CA GLY A 56 -11.02 2.08 8.14
C GLY A 56 -10.61 3.54 7.94
N CYS A 57 -11.00 4.44 8.85
CA CYS A 57 -10.62 5.86 8.80
C CYS A 57 -9.11 6.07 8.77
N GLY A 58 -8.35 5.34 9.60
CA GLY A 58 -6.89 5.42 9.62
C GLY A 58 -6.27 4.90 8.32
N VAL A 59 -6.68 3.71 7.89
CA VAL A 59 -6.17 3.08 6.66
C VAL A 59 -6.48 3.94 5.44
N GLU A 60 -7.72 4.39 5.29
CA GLU A 60 -8.14 5.26 4.20
C GLU A 60 -7.27 6.52 4.17
N SER A 61 -7.13 7.23 5.30
CA SER A 61 -6.34 8.46 5.37
C SER A 61 -4.88 8.19 4.99
N GLY A 62 -4.32 7.06 5.41
CA GLY A 62 -2.97 6.62 5.05
C GLY A 62 -2.81 6.29 3.55
N VAL A 63 -3.77 5.57 2.95
CA VAL A 63 -3.78 5.24 1.52
C VAL A 63 -3.89 6.53 0.70
N THR A 64 -4.87 7.36 1.03
CA THR A 64 -5.19 8.58 0.31
C THR A 64 -4.06 9.61 0.41
N ALA A 65 -3.49 9.81 1.61
CA ALA A 65 -2.31 10.67 1.77
C ALA A 65 -1.12 10.12 0.99
N SER A 66 -1.06 8.81 0.78
CA SER A 66 0.02 8.21 0.03
C SER A 66 -0.18 8.35 -1.48
N PHE A 67 -1.35 8.01 -2.03
CA PHE A 67 -1.56 8.03 -3.48
C PHE A 67 -2.15 9.32 -4.07
N ASN A 68 -2.54 10.29 -3.23
CA ASN A 68 -3.38 11.42 -3.63
C ASN A 68 -4.68 10.95 -4.34
N ALA A 69 -5.24 9.83 -3.88
CA ALA A 69 -6.34 9.13 -4.53
C ALA A 69 -7.49 8.81 -3.53
N PRO A 70 -8.27 9.82 -3.10
CA PRO A 70 -9.28 9.66 -2.04
C PRO A 70 -10.34 8.61 -2.34
N ILE A 71 -10.83 8.58 -3.58
CA ILE A 71 -11.88 7.62 -3.98
C ILE A 71 -11.36 6.19 -3.93
N ALA A 72 -10.12 5.95 -4.40
CA ALA A 72 -9.50 4.62 -4.35
C ALA A 72 -9.22 4.19 -2.90
N GLY A 73 -8.76 5.13 -2.05
CA GLY A 73 -8.55 4.89 -0.62
C GLY A 73 -9.83 4.51 0.11
N GLU A 74 -10.94 5.17 -0.20
CA GLU A 74 -12.26 4.89 0.38
C GLU A 74 -12.69 3.44 0.11
N PHE A 75 -12.75 3.05 -1.17
CA PHE A 75 -13.15 1.68 -1.54
C PHE A 75 -12.21 0.64 -0.96
N PHE A 76 -10.90 0.91 -0.97
CA PHE A 76 -9.92 0.01 -0.35
C PHE A 76 -10.20 -0.20 1.14
N ALA A 77 -10.46 0.87 1.90
CA ALA A 77 -10.74 0.75 3.33
C ALA A 77 -12.07 0.04 3.60
N LEU A 78 -13.12 0.35 2.84
CA LEU A 78 -14.42 -0.29 3.03
C LEU A 78 -14.41 -1.76 2.66
N GLU A 79 -13.74 -2.14 1.56
CA GLU A 79 -13.73 -3.52 1.07
C GLU A 79 -12.73 -4.40 1.83
N VAL A 80 -11.51 -3.90 2.06
CA VAL A 80 -10.42 -4.70 2.64
C VAL A 80 -10.40 -4.63 4.17
N VAL A 81 -10.79 -3.51 4.77
CA VAL A 81 -10.68 -3.31 6.24
C VAL A 81 -12.02 -3.50 6.94
N VAL A 82 -13.07 -2.82 6.47
CA VAL A 82 -14.39 -2.84 7.12
C VAL A 82 -15.20 -4.07 6.69
N GLY A 83 -15.15 -4.43 5.41
CA GLY A 83 -15.85 -5.56 4.80
C GLY A 83 -17.34 -5.31 4.53
N HIS A 84 -17.83 -4.06 4.64
CA HIS A 84 -19.23 -3.71 4.34
C HIS A 84 -19.43 -2.22 4.01
N TYR A 85 -20.42 -1.93 3.16
CA TYR A 85 -20.77 -0.57 2.70
C TYR A 85 -21.89 0.07 3.55
N GLY A 86 -21.78 -0.01 4.87
CA GLY A 86 -22.78 0.56 5.77
C GLY A 86 -22.61 2.07 5.91
N LEU A 87 -23.68 2.86 5.80
CA LEU A 87 -23.62 4.33 5.93
C LEU A 87 -22.94 4.81 7.22
N GLY A 88 -23.10 4.05 8.31
CA GLY A 88 -22.45 4.36 9.60
C GLY A 88 -20.92 4.23 9.60
N ALA A 89 -20.34 3.48 8.65
CA ALA A 89 -18.90 3.40 8.45
C ALA A 89 -18.44 4.25 7.26
N PHE A 90 -19.25 4.38 6.21
CA PHE A 90 -18.93 5.14 5.00
C PHE A 90 -18.62 6.61 5.31
N ALA A 91 -19.57 7.34 5.92
CA ALA A 91 -19.42 8.77 6.16
C ALA A 91 -18.14 9.14 6.96
N PRO A 92 -17.81 8.51 8.10
CA PRO A 92 -16.60 8.86 8.83
C PRO A 92 -15.31 8.45 8.10
N VAL A 93 -15.33 7.40 7.29
CA VAL A 93 -14.16 6.97 6.50
C VAL A 93 -13.89 8.00 5.39
N VAL A 94 -14.91 8.45 4.67
CA VAL A 94 -14.79 9.54 3.67
C VAL A 94 -14.23 10.83 4.28
N VAL A 95 -14.76 11.24 5.44
CA VAL A 95 -14.31 12.48 6.10
C VAL A 95 -12.83 12.39 6.50
N SER A 96 -12.41 11.24 7.03
CA SER A 96 -11.00 10.98 7.36
C SER A 96 -10.08 11.15 6.14
N GLY A 97 -10.58 10.76 4.97
CA GLY A 97 -9.86 10.77 3.71
C GLY A 97 -9.66 12.09 3.08
N VAL A 98 -10.74 12.88 3.10
CA VAL A 98 -10.67 14.27 2.68
C VAL A 98 -9.66 15.02 3.56
N ILE A 99 -9.67 14.80 4.89
CA ILE A 99 -8.68 15.40 5.79
C ILE A 99 -7.26 14.93 5.46
N GLY A 100 -7.06 13.62 5.25
CA GLY A 100 -5.78 13.05 4.85
C GLY A 100 -5.26 13.63 3.53
N THR A 101 -6.15 13.78 2.55
CA THR A 101 -5.87 14.41 1.25
C THR A 101 -5.44 15.86 1.43
N ILE A 102 -6.19 16.64 2.21
CA ILE A 102 -5.89 18.06 2.44
C ILE A 102 -4.51 18.19 3.07
N ILE A 103 -4.23 17.42 4.12
CA ILE A 103 -2.91 17.46 4.80
C ILE A 103 -1.80 17.07 3.82
N ALA A 104 -1.99 16.00 3.05
CA ALA A 104 -1.02 15.56 2.07
C ALA A 104 -0.77 16.62 0.99
N ARG A 105 -1.82 17.22 0.42
CA ARG A 105 -1.69 18.26 -0.62
C ARG A 105 -1.05 19.54 -0.11
N VAL A 106 -1.29 19.91 1.14
CA VAL A 106 -0.64 21.07 1.77
C VAL A 106 0.88 20.87 1.87
N HIS A 107 1.36 19.65 2.11
CA HIS A 107 2.78 19.39 2.34
C HIS A 107 3.53 18.85 1.10
N LEU A 108 2.85 18.06 0.27
CA LEU A 108 3.44 17.33 -0.86
C LEU A 108 3.00 17.89 -2.23
N GLY A 109 2.00 18.79 -2.24
CA GLY A 109 1.40 19.34 -3.46
C GLY A 109 0.26 18.50 -4.01
N ASP A 110 -0.51 19.10 -4.92
CA ASP A 110 -1.62 18.44 -5.61
C ASP A 110 -1.20 17.99 -7.01
N PHE A 111 -0.44 16.89 -7.06
CA PHE A 111 -0.01 16.29 -8.32
C PHE A 111 -0.49 14.84 -8.37
N PRO A 112 -0.98 14.36 -9.52
CA PRO A 112 -1.26 12.94 -9.71
C PRO A 112 0.06 12.17 -9.71
N ALA A 113 0.06 10.96 -9.12
CA ALA A 113 1.25 10.11 -9.13
C ALA A 113 1.70 9.72 -10.55
N PHE A 114 0.76 9.68 -11.50
CA PHE A 114 1.01 9.36 -12.90
C PHE A 114 0.14 10.23 -13.81
N VAL A 115 0.75 10.86 -14.81
CA VAL A 115 0.03 11.55 -15.88
C VAL A 115 -0.07 10.59 -17.06
N VAL A 116 -1.27 10.07 -17.30
CA VAL A 116 -1.54 9.19 -18.44
C VAL A 116 -2.11 10.05 -19.57
N PRO A 117 -1.62 9.91 -20.82
CA PRO A 117 -2.23 10.57 -21.98
C PRO A 117 -3.72 10.24 -22.06
N GLY A 118 -4.54 11.18 -22.52
CA GLY A 118 -5.96 10.93 -22.74
C GLY A 118 -6.15 9.75 -23.69
N ALA A 119 -6.81 8.69 -23.21
CA ALA A 119 -7.22 7.55 -24.01
C ALA A 119 -8.74 7.58 -24.11
N GLU A 120 -9.26 7.84 -25.30
CA GLU A 120 -10.69 7.78 -25.59
C GLU A 120 -11.04 6.40 -26.15
N LEU A 121 -12.24 5.92 -25.84
CA LEU A 121 -12.74 4.68 -26.41
C LEU A 121 -13.04 4.91 -27.89
N ALA A 122 -12.22 4.34 -28.77
CA ALA A 122 -12.36 4.55 -30.21
C ALA A 122 -13.47 3.66 -30.81
N SER A 123 -13.70 2.48 -30.23
CA SER A 123 -14.73 1.55 -30.67
C SER A 123 -15.20 0.60 -29.57
N TYR A 124 -16.49 0.22 -29.58
CA TYR A 124 -17.02 -0.83 -28.69
C TYR A 124 -16.35 -2.20 -28.90
N THR A 125 -15.66 -2.41 -30.02
CA THR A 125 -14.84 -3.61 -30.28
C THR A 125 -13.61 -3.69 -29.37
N GLU A 126 -13.22 -2.61 -28.69
CA GLU A 126 -12.13 -2.62 -27.71
C GLU A 126 -12.55 -3.26 -26.37
N LEU A 127 -13.86 -3.38 -26.09
CA LEU A 127 -14.36 -3.94 -24.84
C LEU A 127 -13.92 -5.40 -24.61
N PRO A 128 -14.02 -6.33 -25.58
CA PRO A 128 -13.45 -7.68 -25.43
C PRO A 128 -11.94 -7.68 -25.16
N ILE A 129 -11.19 -6.72 -25.73
CA ILE A 129 -9.74 -6.60 -25.53
C ILE A 129 -9.45 -6.18 -24.08
N PHE A 130 -10.23 -5.26 -23.50
CA PHE A 130 -10.11 -4.90 -22.09
C PHE A 130 -10.45 -6.05 -21.14
N ILE A 131 -11.42 -6.91 -21.49
CA ILE A 131 -11.71 -8.13 -20.73
C ILE A 131 -10.49 -9.06 -20.75
N LEU A 132 -9.91 -9.30 -21.93
CA LEU A 132 -8.72 -10.13 -22.06
C LEU A 132 -7.54 -9.54 -21.28
N LEU A 133 -7.35 -8.23 -21.34
CA LEU A 133 -6.33 -7.53 -20.53
C LEU A 133 -6.57 -7.74 -19.04
N GLY A 134 -7.81 -7.68 -18.57
CA GLY A 134 -8.17 -7.98 -17.19
C GLY A 134 -7.78 -9.40 -16.76
N VAL A 135 -7.99 -10.40 -17.63
CA VAL A 135 -7.58 -11.79 -17.39
C VAL A 135 -6.05 -11.91 -17.29
N VAL A 136 -5.32 -11.30 -18.23
CA VAL A 136 -3.84 -11.32 -18.22
C VAL A 136 -3.29 -10.62 -16.97
N CYS A 137 -3.89 -9.49 -16.57
CA CYS A 137 -3.54 -8.79 -15.33
C CYS A 137 -3.81 -9.66 -14.09
N ALA A 138 -4.92 -10.41 -14.07
CA ALA A 138 -5.25 -11.32 -12.98
C ALA A 138 -4.24 -12.48 -12.90
N GLU A 139 -3.93 -13.14 -14.02
CA GLU A 139 -2.96 -14.23 -14.07
C GLU A 139 -1.55 -13.76 -13.65
N THR A 140 -1.09 -12.63 -14.18
CA THR A 140 0.23 -12.07 -13.82
C THR A 140 0.30 -11.68 -12.34
N SER A 141 -0.78 -11.13 -11.78
CA SER A 141 -0.87 -10.84 -10.34
C SER A 141 -0.78 -12.11 -9.49
N ILE A 142 -1.52 -13.18 -9.85
CA ILE A 142 -1.49 -14.46 -9.13
C ILE A 142 -0.09 -15.08 -9.18
N LEU A 143 0.55 -15.11 -10.35
CA LEU A 143 1.91 -15.63 -10.52
C LEU A 143 2.93 -14.85 -9.71
N CYS A 144 2.85 -13.52 -9.72
CA CYS A 144 3.73 -12.66 -8.93
C CYS A 144 3.54 -12.92 -7.43
N MET A 145 2.30 -12.96 -6.96
CA MET A 145 1.98 -13.11 -5.54
C MET A 145 2.39 -14.50 -5.01
N THR A 146 2.07 -15.56 -5.75
CA THR A 146 2.48 -16.94 -5.41
C THR A 146 3.99 -17.14 -5.53
N GLY A 147 4.64 -16.54 -6.53
CA GLY A 147 6.09 -16.55 -6.69
C GLY A 147 6.82 -15.88 -5.53
N CYS A 148 6.39 -14.68 -5.13
CA CYS A 148 6.94 -13.95 -3.99
C CYS A 148 6.78 -14.73 -2.67
N MET A 149 5.59 -15.29 -2.41
CA MET A 149 5.36 -16.12 -1.22
C MET A 149 6.19 -17.42 -1.25
N GLY A 150 6.31 -18.05 -2.42
CA GLY A 150 7.12 -19.24 -2.61
C GLY A 150 8.59 -18.98 -2.35
N LEU A 151 9.14 -17.90 -2.90
CA LEU A 151 10.52 -17.48 -2.67
C LEU A 151 10.76 -17.15 -1.19
N ALA A 152 9.87 -16.38 -0.56
CA ALA A 152 9.98 -16.09 0.87
C ALA A 152 9.99 -17.36 1.72
N LYS A 153 9.18 -18.37 1.37
CA LYS A 153 9.16 -19.67 2.05
C LYS A 153 10.42 -20.50 1.81
N LEU A 154 10.96 -20.48 0.59
CA LEU A 154 12.21 -21.18 0.26
C LEU A 154 13.39 -20.57 1.03
N VAL A 155 13.51 -19.25 0.98
CA VAL A 155 14.58 -18.50 1.64
C VAL A 155 14.50 -18.63 3.16
N SER A 156 13.31 -18.61 3.75
CA SER A 156 13.13 -18.77 5.21
C SER A 156 13.41 -20.19 5.71
N ARG A 157 13.42 -21.20 4.82
CA ARG A 157 13.87 -22.57 5.12
C ARG A 157 15.36 -22.79 4.86
N GLY A 158 16.03 -21.83 4.24
CA GLY A 158 17.46 -21.90 3.95
C GLY A 158 18.32 -21.77 5.21
N PRO A 159 19.64 -21.98 5.08
CA PRO A 159 20.58 -21.92 6.20
C PRO A 159 20.89 -20.49 6.68
N ILE A 160 20.40 -19.46 5.99
CA ILE A 160 20.74 -18.06 6.28
C ILE A 160 19.97 -17.58 7.52
N PRO A 161 20.67 -17.05 8.55
CA PRO A 161 20.01 -16.49 9.72
C PRO A 161 19.07 -15.34 9.34
N LYS A 162 17.88 -15.29 9.96
CA LYS A 162 16.83 -14.31 9.66
C LYS A 162 17.29 -12.84 9.74
N MET A 163 18.30 -12.55 10.57
CA MET A 163 18.89 -11.20 10.69
C MET A 163 19.80 -10.81 9.52
N LEU A 164 20.46 -11.78 8.87
CA LEU A 164 21.34 -11.54 7.73
C LEU A 164 20.58 -11.51 6.40
N LEU A 165 19.36 -12.05 6.40
CA LEU A 165 18.53 -12.14 5.21
C LEU A 165 18.26 -10.78 4.52
N PRO A 166 17.94 -9.68 5.23
CA PRO A 166 17.78 -8.37 4.61
C PRO A 166 19.09 -7.83 4.03
N ALA A 167 20.24 -8.12 4.67
CA ALA A 167 21.54 -7.70 4.18
C ALA A 167 21.90 -8.42 2.87
N CYS A 168 21.72 -9.74 2.81
CA CYS A 168 21.90 -10.52 1.58
C CYS A 168 20.97 -10.06 0.47
N GLY A 169 19.69 -9.80 0.79
CA GLY A 169 18.72 -9.26 -0.16
C GLY A 169 19.13 -7.88 -0.69
N GLY A 170 19.60 -6.99 0.19
CA GLY A 170 20.10 -5.67 -0.17
C GLY A 170 21.33 -5.73 -1.09
N VAL A 171 22.28 -6.63 -0.82
CA VAL A 171 23.45 -6.85 -1.70
C VAL A 171 23.03 -7.39 -3.06
N ALA A 172 22.10 -8.35 -3.10
CA ALA A 172 21.59 -8.89 -4.35
C ALA A 172 20.87 -7.81 -5.19
N VAL A 173 19.98 -7.03 -4.57
CA VAL A 173 19.28 -5.93 -5.25
C VAL A 173 20.27 -4.85 -5.68
N GLY A 174 21.25 -4.51 -4.86
CA GLY A 174 22.32 -3.56 -5.19
C GLY A 174 23.15 -4.01 -6.38
N ALA A 175 23.53 -5.30 -6.44
CA ALA A 175 24.25 -5.86 -7.58
C ALA A 175 23.43 -5.78 -8.87
N ILE A 176 22.13 -6.08 -8.81
CA ILE A 176 21.22 -5.96 -9.96
C ILE A 176 21.07 -4.49 -10.39
N ALA A 177 20.99 -3.56 -9.44
CA ALA A 177 20.85 -2.13 -9.71
C ALA A 177 22.05 -1.52 -10.45
N VAL A 178 23.25 -2.11 -10.33
CA VAL A 178 24.43 -1.70 -11.12
C VAL A 178 24.23 -1.98 -12.61
N PHE A 179 23.60 -3.11 -12.96
CA PHE A 179 23.38 -3.49 -14.36
C PHE A 179 22.07 -2.95 -14.93
N TYR A 180 21.04 -2.83 -14.10
CA TYR A 180 19.70 -2.35 -14.47
C TYR A 180 19.30 -1.16 -13.60
N PRO A 181 19.79 0.06 -13.89
CA PRO A 181 19.52 1.25 -13.07
C PRO A 181 18.03 1.63 -13.01
N GLN A 182 17.20 1.08 -13.91
CA GLN A 182 15.74 1.20 -13.89
C GLN A 182 15.11 0.58 -12.63
N VAL A 183 15.78 -0.36 -11.97
CA VAL A 183 15.33 -1.00 -10.73
C VAL A 183 15.35 -0.02 -9.54
N HIS A 184 16.23 0.99 -9.60
CA HIS A 184 16.41 1.99 -8.54
C HIS A 184 15.83 3.36 -8.92
N ARG A 185 15.92 3.76 -10.19
CA ARG A 185 15.58 5.11 -10.64
C ARG A 185 14.13 5.20 -11.11
N ARG A 186 13.20 5.43 -10.17
CA ARG A 186 11.86 5.94 -10.54
C ARG A 186 12.05 7.38 -11.03
N ARG A 187 11.85 7.61 -12.34
CA ARG A 187 11.53 8.93 -12.87
C ARG A 187 10.13 9.26 -12.34
N LEU A 188 10.07 10.02 -11.25
CA LEU A 188 8.96 10.90 -10.95
C LEU A 188 9.30 12.26 -11.55
#